data_AF-A0A0R1U0N6-F1
#
_entry.id   AF-A0A0R1U0N6-F1
#
_cell.length_a   1.000
_cell.length_b   1.000
_cell.length_c   1.000
_cell.angle_alpha   90.00
_cell.angle_beta   90.00
_cell.angle_gamma   90.00
#
_symmetry.space_group_name_H-M   'P 1'
#
loop_
_entity.id
_entity.type
_entity.pdbx_description
1 polymer ?
#
loop_
_entity_poly.entity_id
_entity_poly.type
_entity_poly.pdbx_seq_one_letter_code
_entity_poly.pdbx_strand_id
1 'polypeptide(L)'
;MASYLGPIKTAVFIFPFLAALLSLPFAVLQYRRYGSVLWSRTIVLFSFVFYMLCAYFLIILPLPSIHAVAALQTPRYNIVPFTFVREFVKYSGFELGNYHTWIQTLKQPSFLQPAFNLMLTVPFGFYMRYYFRRPWWQAVLLTFGLSLFYELTQLSGLYFIYPRPYRLFDVDDLLINTTGGLIGFWLTPLIAVAFPSRAKMDERSYARADRVGPLRRLVAWVIDYVIIAGLFGVLISIVLQLTVFKSLADNWFITSLLPMVCVLYLVPLGLHGQTWGKKLLRIRIVAVDGQPLTWWRLALRQGLLYVVTLPLFGVWFDELNNVLVHIGARTQLNLLALGLLSAFVLFVVWNFFWQIVRRRERLFYEAWSGTEQVAIRPDAKVEGTPKPSNTEPTGQTVDKLDNPDDKQTAK
;
A
#
# COMPACT_ATOMS: atom_id res chain seq x y z
N MET A 1 15.51 -10.75 26.93
CA MET A 1 14.30 -10.87 26.06
C MET A 1 13.32 -9.70 26.19
N ALA A 2 12.96 -9.25 27.41
CA ALA A 2 11.99 -8.15 27.58
C ALA A 2 12.37 -6.84 26.87
N SER A 3 13.67 -6.52 26.78
CA SER A 3 14.18 -5.29 26.15
C SER A 3 13.89 -5.19 24.64
N TYR A 4 13.82 -6.31 23.90
CA TYR A 4 13.57 -6.32 22.45
C TYR A 4 12.07 -6.38 22.08
N LEU A 5 11.22 -6.85 23.00
CA LEU A 5 9.77 -6.97 22.76
C LEU A 5 9.08 -5.61 22.69
N GLY A 6 9.52 -4.63 23.47
CA GLY A 6 8.98 -3.27 23.44
C GLY A 6 9.05 -2.63 22.04
N PRO A 7 10.25 -2.51 21.44
CA PRO A 7 10.42 -1.95 20.10
C PRO A 7 9.57 -2.64 19.02
N ILE A 8 9.49 -3.98 19.06
CA ILE A 8 8.69 -4.75 18.09
C ILE A 8 7.19 -4.48 18.28
N LYS A 9 6.69 -4.43 19.52
CA LYS A 9 5.29 -4.07 19.79
C LYS A 9 4.95 -2.67 19.27
N THR A 10 5.86 -1.71 19.47
CA THR A 10 5.71 -0.35 18.93
C THR A 10 5.67 -0.37 17.40
N ALA A 11 6.51 -1.16 16.73
CA ALA A 11 6.46 -1.33 15.28
C ALA A 11 5.12 -1.92 14.81
N VAL A 12 4.64 -2.97 15.47
CA VAL A 12 3.34 -3.60 15.16
C VAL A 12 2.18 -2.63 15.30
N PHE A 13 2.22 -1.75 16.31
CA PHE A 13 1.17 -0.75 16.52
C PHE A 13 1.22 0.38 15.48
N ILE A 14 2.40 0.89 15.14
CA ILE A 14 2.58 2.02 14.21
C ILE A 14 2.41 1.59 12.75
N PHE A 15 2.79 0.35 12.42
CA PHE A 15 2.83 -0.14 11.05
C PHE A 15 1.50 0.00 10.28
N PRO A 16 0.32 -0.33 10.82
CA PRO A 16 -0.95 -0.16 10.10
C PRO A 16 -1.21 1.29 9.63
N PHE A 17 -0.85 2.28 10.44
CA PHE A 17 -1.01 3.69 10.10
C PHE A 17 -0.02 4.12 9.00
N LEU A 18 1.25 3.71 9.13
CA LEU A 18 2.26 3.95 8.10
C LEU A 18 1.88 3.25 6.78
N ALA A 19 1.38 2.02 6.87
CA ALA A 19 0.92 1.23 5.74
C ALA A 19 -0.27 1.92 5.05
N ALA A 20 -1.25 2.41 5.80
CA ALA A 20 -2.37 3.18 5.27
C ALA A 20 -1.89 4.44 4.55
N LEU A 21 -0.98 5.21 5.18
CA LEU A 21 -0.40 6.42 4.59
C LEU A 21 0.32 6.14 3.27
N LEU A 22 1.10 5.07 3.19
CA LEU A 22 1.87 4.70 2.00
C LEU A 22 1.03 3.97 0.94
N SER A 23 -0.14 3.44 1.28
CA SER A 23 -0.97 2.63 0.39
C SER A 23 -1.43 3.40 -0.85
N LEU A 24 -1.85 4.66 -0.70
CA LEU A 24 -2.33 5.48 -1.79
C LEU A 24 -1.24 5.85 -2.80
N PRO A 25 -0.10 6.46 -2.41
CA PRO A 25 0.97 6.76 -3.35
C PRO A 25 1.54 5.48 -3.98
N PHE A 26 1.65 4.39 -3.21
CA PHE A 26 2.05 3.10 -3.73
C PHE A 26 1.10 2.61 -4.84
N ALA A 27 -0.22 2.60 -4.59
CA ALA A 27 -1.20 2.16 -5.58
C ALA A 27 -1.15 3.00 -6.85
N VAL A 28 -1.05 4.33 -6.73
CA VAL A 28 -0.90 5.24 -7.86
C VAL A 28 0.33 4.89 -8.69
N LEU A 29 1.49 4.73 -8.06
CA LEU A 29 2.73 4.36 -8.75
C LEU A 29 2.62 3.00 -9.45
N GLN A 30 1.99 2.01 -8.81
CA GLN A 30 1.79 0.68 -9.40
C GLN A 30 0.87 0.73 -10.62
N TYR A 31 -0.26 1.42 -10.54
CA TYR A 31 -1.17 1.56 -11.69
C TYR A 31 -0.54 2.37 -12.82
N ARG A 32 0.25 3.41 -12.50
CA ARG A 32 0.96 4.22 -13.51
C ARG A 32 2.07 3.44 -14.22
N ARG A 33 2.82 2.61 -13.50
CA ARG A 33 3.97 1.89 -14.06
C ARG A 33 3.60 0.55 -14.68
N TYR A 34 2.71 -0.20 -14.05
CA TYR A 34 2.41 -1.60 -14.42
C TYR A 34 0.94 -1.85 -14.78
N GLY A 35 0.06 -0.86 -14.63
CA GLY A 35 -1.36 -0.97 -14.98
C GLY A 35 -2.22 -1.77 -13.99
N SER A 36 -1.62 -2.44 -13.00
CA SER A 36 -2.36 -3.16 -11.95
C SER A 36 -1.59 -3.24 -10.62
N VAL A 37 -2.30 -3.53 -9.54
CA VAL A 37 -1.72 -3.82 -8.22
C VAL A 37 -1.79 -5.34 -7.99
N LEU A 38 -0.63 -5.96 -7.77
CA LEU A 38 -0.53 -7.37 -7.41
C LEU A 38 -0.34 -7.53 -5.90
N TRP A 39 -1.16 -8.38 -5.29
CA TRP A 39 -1.07 -8.71 -3.88
C TRP A 39 0.31 -9.22 -3.45
N SER A 40 0.95 -10.07 -4.25
CA SER A 40 2.30 -10.57 -3.94
C SER A 40 3.34 -9.44 -3.87
N ARG A 41 3.26 -8.47 -4.79
CA ARG A 41 4.17 -7.31 -4.78
C ARG A 41 3.88 -6.40 -3.59
N THR A 42 2.61 -6.19 -3.28
CA THR A 42 2.19 -5.42 -2.09
C THR A 42 2.76 -6.07 -0.82
N ILE A 43 2.57 -7.37 -0.62
CA ILE A 43 3.08 -8.09 0.55
C ILE A 43 4.60 -7.92 0.68
N VAL A 44 5.37 -8.16 -0.40
CA VAL A 44 6.84 -8.04 -0.39
C VAL A 44 7.31 -6.63 -0.03
N LEU A 45 6.63 -5.59 -0.54
CA LEU A 45 7.01 -4.21 -0.24
C LEU A 45 6.62 -3.78 1.17
N PHE A 46 5.43 -4.15 1.61
CA PHE A 46 4.96 -3.80 2.95
C PHE A 46 5.70 -4.61 4.03
N SER A 47 6.15 -5.83 3.74
CA SER A 47 7.07 -6.56 4.61
C SER A 47 8.45 -5.90 4.67
N PHE A 48 8.93 -5.30 3.58
CA PHE A 48 10.15 -4.49 3.60
C PHE A 48 9.98 -3.23 4.47
N VAL A 49 8.88 -2.49 4.32
CA VAL A 49 8.59 -1.31 5.15
C VAL A 49 8.48 -1.68 6.62
N PHE A 50 7.75 -2.76 6.93
CA PHE A 50 7.61 -3.28 8.29
C PHE A 50 8.98 -3.65 8.88
N TYR A 51 9.81 -4.37 8.12
CA TYR A 51 11.17 -4.70 8.50
C TYR A 51 12.00 -3.44 8.81
N MET A 52 11.99 -2.42 7.94
CA MET A 52 12.74 -1.19 8.15
C MET A 52 12.28 -0.45 9.42
N LEU A 53 10.97 -0.46 9.71
CA LEU A 53 10.41 0.12 10.93
C LEU A 53 10.89 -0.64 12.18
N CYS A 54 10.82 -1.97 12.16
CA CYS A 54 11.34 -2.82 13.23
C CYS A 54 12.84 -2.59 13.46
N ALA A 55 13.64 -2.53 12.38
CA ALA A 55 15.07 -2.30 12.48
C ALA A 55 15.39 -0.93 13.10
N TYR A 56 14.70 0.12 12.65
CA TYR A 56 14.84 1.46 13.24
C TYR A 56 14.50 1.46 14.73
N PHE A 57 13.38 0.86 15.14
CA PHE A 57 13.01 0.83 16.55
C PHE A 57 13.92 -0.05 17.41
N LEU A 58 14.40 -1.18 16.90
CA LEU A 58 15.38 -2.00 17.64
C LEU A 58 16.68 -1.24 17.91
N ILE A 59 17.08 -0.35 17.01
CA ILE A 59 18.30 0.46 17.11
C ILE A 59 18.12 1.73 17.94
N ILE A 60 16.91 2.31 17.98
CA ILE A 60 16.67 3.60 18.66
C ILE A 60 16.04 3.42 20.04
N LEU A 61 15.18 2.43 20.23
CA LEU A 61 14.47 2.22 21.50
C LEU A 61 15.26 1.29 22.45
N PRO A 62 14.97 1.33 23.76
CA PRO A 62 14.12 2.32 24.46
C PRO A 62 14.81 3.68 24.61
N LEU A 63 14.01 4.76 24.70
CA LEU A 63 14.51 6.11 24.91
C LEU A 63 14.71 6.38 26.42
N PRO A 64 15.93 6.71 26.88
CA PRO A 64 16.18 7.12 28.26
C PRO A 64 15.68 8.55 28.53
N SER A 65 15.58 8.94 29.81
CA SER A 65 15.23 10.33 30.16
C SER A 65 16.37 11.29 29.80
N ILE A 66 16.03 12.54 29.45
CA ILE A 66 17.01 13.55 29.06
C ILE A 66 18.01 13.81 30.18
N HIS A 67 17.55 13.86 31.44
CA HIS A 67 18.41 14.04 32.61
C HIS A 67 19.43 12.91 32.78
N ALA A 68 19.03 11.65 32.56
CA ALA A 68 19.94 10.51 32.64
C ALA A 68 21.02 10.60 31.56
N VAL A 69 20.66 11.00 30.33
CA VAL A 69 21.61 11.17 29.23
C VAL A 69 22.57 12.33 29.49
N ALA A 70 22.09 13.44 30.05
CA ALA A 70 22.93 14.59 30.41
C ALA A 70 24.02 14.22 31.43
N ALA A 71 23.72 13.29 32.35
CA ALA A 71 24.63 12.84 33.39
C ALA A 71 25.66 11.78 32.92
N LEU A 72 25.55 11.25 31.70
CA LEU A 72 26.49 10.25 31.20
C LEU A 72 27.92 10.79 31.13
N GLN A 73 28.90 9.97 31.51
CA GLN A 73 30.34 10.23 31.37
C GLN A 73 31.03 9.27 30.40
N THR A 74 30.27 8.41 29.72
CA THR A 74 30.80 7.42 28.77
C THR A 74 31.43 8.07 27.54
N PRO A 75 32.29 7.35 26.79
CA PRO A 75 32.77 7.80 25.48
C PRO A 75 31.61 8.08 24.51
N ARG A 76 31.82 9.00 23.56
CA ARG A 76 30.83 9.35 22.53
C ARG A 76 30.98 8.54 21.24
N TYR A 77 32.20 8.08 20.96
CA TYR A 77 32.53 7.33 19.76
C TYR A 77 33.62 6.29 20.04
N ASN A 78 33.55 5.18 19.30
CA ASN A 78 34.62 4.23 19.09
C ASN A 78 34.99 4.22 17.60
N ILE A 79 36.23 4.62 17.31
CA ILE A 79 36.77 4.66 15.93
C ILE A 79 37.82 3.57 15.68
N VAL A 80 38.06 2.70 16.67
CA VAL A 80 39.07 1.64 16.55
C VAL A 80 38.39 0.39 16.02
N PRO A 81 38.72 -0.06 14.79
CA PRO A 81 38.08 -1.23 14.21
C PRO A 81 38.50 -2.52 14.94
N PHE A 82 37.66 -3.54 14.81
CA PHE A 82 37.80 -4.87 15.40
C PHE A 82 37.87 -4.87 16.93
N THR A 83 37.26 -3.88 17.58
CA THR A 83 37.05 -3.88 19.03
C THR A 83 36.14 -5.02 19.45
N PHE A 84 35.08 -5.32 18.69
CA PHE A 84 34.20 -6.46 18.97
C PHE A 84 34.95 -7.80 19.06
N VAL A 85 36.00 -8.01 18.25
CA VAL A 85 36.84 -9.22 18.28
C VAL A 85 37.67 -9.26 19.56
N ARG A 86 38.27 -8.13 19.94
CA ARG A 86 39.08 -8.03 21.17
C ARG A 86 38.22 -8.25 22.40
N GLU A 87 37.01 -7.70 22.43
CA GLU A 87 36.04 -7.92 23.50
C GLU A 87 35.53 -9.36 23.54
N PHE A 88 35.29 -9.98 22.39
CA PHE A 88 34.95 -11.39 22.32
C PHE A 88 36.07 -12.25 22.92
N VAL A 89 37.31 -12.09 22.48
CA VAL A 89 38.45 -12.89 23.00
C VAL A 89 38.64 -12.66 24.50
N LYS A 90 38.48 -11.41 24.97
CA LYS A 90 38.73 -11.06 26.37
C LYS A 90 37.62 -11.50 27.32
N TYR A 91 36.36 -11.40 26.91
CA TYR A 91 35.21 -11.53 27.82
C TYR A 91 34.32 -12.74 27.55
N SER A 92 34.47 -13.44 26.43
CA SER A 92 33.55 -14.55 26.08
C SER A 92 33.87 -15.89 26.75
N GLY A 93 35.08 -16.04 27.31
CA GLY A 93 35.57 -17.31 27.86
C GLY A 93 35.70 -18.43 26.81
N PHE A 94 35.79 -18.08 25.52
CA PHE A 94 35.87 -19.05 24.44
C PHE A 94 37.21 -19.79 24.42
N GLU A 95 37.15 -21.12 24.46
CA GLU A 95 38.31 -22.00 24.31
C GLU A 95 38.06 -22.99 23.18
N LEU A 96 38.86 -22.90 22.11
CA LEU A 96 38.70 -23.75 20.93
C LEU A 96 38.80 -25.25 21.25
N GLY A 97 39.69 -25.63 22.18
CA GLY A 97 39.91 -27.02 22.59
C GLY A 97 38.86 -27.58 23.58
N ASN A 98 37.96 -26.74 24.11
CA ASN A 98 36.99 -27.13 25.12
C ASN A 98 35.56 -26.82 24.66
N TYR A 99 34.91 -27.81 24.07
CA TYR A 99 33.57 -27.67 23.48
C TYR A 99 32.48 -27.25 24.48
N HIS A 100 32.68 -27.49 25.79
CA HIS A 100 31.74 -27.05 26.82
C HIS A 100 31.64 -25.52 26.92
N THR A 101 32.68 -24.79 26.51
CA THR A 101 32.69 -23.33 26.52
C THR A 101 31.83 -22.72 25.40
N TRP A 102 31.64 -23.42 24.29
CA TRP A 102 31.06 -22.86 23.05
C TRP A 102 29.62 -22.39 23.26
N ILE A 103 28.78 -23.23 23.88
CA ILE A 103 27.37 -22.89 24.14
C ILE A 103 27.27 -21.71 25.12
N GLN A 104 28.18 -21.63 26.09
CA GLN A 104 28.20 -20.53 27.06
C GLN A 104 28.63 -19.22 26.39
N THR A 105 29.65 -19.26 25.54
CA THR A 105 30.12 -18.13 24.72
C THR A 105 28.99 -17.55 23.86
N LEU A 106 28.14 -18.38 23.24
CA LEU A 106 27.01 -17.90 22.43
C LEU A 106 25.96 -17.10 23.23
N LYS A 107 25.96 -17.21 24.56
CA LYS A 107 25.07 -16.46 25.45
C LYS A 107 25.71 -15.16 25.97
N GLN A 108 26.99 -14.94 25.70
CA GLN A 108 27.71 -13.76 26.20
C GLN A 108 27.34 -12.51 25.40
N PRO A 109 27.22 -11.33 26.05
CA PRO A 109 26.94 -10.07 25.36
C PRO A 109 27.95 -9.74 24.25
N SER A 110 29.23 -10.06 24.47
CA SER A 110 30.33 -9.87 23.50
C SER A 110 30.16 -10.69 22.21
N PHE A 111 29.32 -11.72 22.22
CA PHE A 111 28.90 -12.43 21.01
C PHE A 111 27.53 -11.95 20.51
N LEU A 112 26.54 -11.87 21.41
CA LEU A 112 25.15 -11.60 21.06
C LEU A 112 24.96 -10.24 20.37
N GLN A 113 25.63 -9.18 20.83
CA GLN A 113 25.47 -7.85 20.25
C GLN A 113 25.95 -7.79 18.79
N PRO A 114 27.21 -8.17 18.46
CA PRO A 114 27.65 -8.27 17.08
C PRO A 114 26.79 -9.21 16.23
N ALA A 115 26.40 -10.37 16.77
CA ALA A 115 25.58 -11.34 16.05
C ALA A 115 24.19 -10.77 15.70
N PHE A 116 23.54 -10.06 16.62
CA PHE A 116 22.24 -9.45 16.34
C PHE A 116 22.32 -8.26 15.38
N ASN A 117 23.37 -7.43 15.46
CA ASN A 117 23.60 -6.36 14.47
C ASN A 117 23.78 -6.95 13.06
N LEU A 118 24.59 -8.01 12.94
CA LEU A 118 24.74 -8.75 11.69
C LEU A 118 23.39 -9.29 11.18
N MET A 119 22.65 -10.00 12.03
CA MET A 119 21.35 -10.57 11.66
C MET A 119 20.31 -9.52 11.28
N LEU A 120 20.36 -8.35 11.90
CA LEU A 120 19.42 -7.26 11.67
C LEU A 120 19.47 -6.75 10.22
N THR A 121 20.64 -6.81 9.58
CA THR A 121 20.87 -6.27 8.23
C THR A 121 20.86 -7.33 7.13
N VAL A 122 20.86 -8.62 7.48
CA VAL A 122 20.66 -9.74 6.53
C VAL A 122 19.39 -9.56 5.67
N PRO A 123 18.20 -9.25 6.23
CA PRO A 123 17.02 -9.02 5.40
C PRO A 123 17.19 -7.87 4.41
N PHE A 124 17.87 -6.78 4.78
CA PHE A 124 18.13 -5.66 3.87
C PHE A 124 18.92 -6.11 2.64
N GLY A 125 20.00 -6.85 2.85
CA GLY A 125 20.79 -7.47 1.78
C GLY A 125 19.96 -8.35 0.85
N PHE A 126 19.09 -9.17 1.44
CA PHE A 126 18.12 -9.98 0.70
C PHE A 126 17.23 -9.12 -0.20
N TYR A 127 16.60 -8.06 0.33
CA TYR A 127 15.73 -7.19 -0.46
C TYR A 127 16.47 -6.45 -1.57
N MET A 128 17.73 -6.02 -1.32
CA MET A 128 18.54 -5.35 -2.34
C MET A 128 18.73 -6.23 -3.58
N ARG A 129 19.00 -7.52 -3.41
CA ARG A 129 19.14 -8.47 -4.52
C ARG A 129 17.79 -8.94 -5.07
N TYR A 130 16.91 -9.44 -4.20
CA TYR A 130 15.66 -10.09 -4.57
C TYR A 130 14.68 -9.09 -5.20
N TYR A 131 14.37 -8.01 -4.50
CA TYR A 131 13.36 -7.06 -4.95
C TYR A 131 14.00 -5.97 -5.81
N PHE A 132 15.01 -5.26 -5.31
CA PHE A 132 15.56 -4.08 -5.99
C PHE A 132 16.58 -4.40 -7.10
N ARG A 133 16.97 -5.68 -7.26
CA ARG A 133 17.89 -6.15 -8.31
C ARG A 133 19.19 -5.36 -8.39
N ARG A 134 19.72 -4.96 -7.23
CA ARG A 134 20.98 -4.24 -7.10
C ARG A 134 22.15 -5.22 -7.23
N PRO A 135 23.29 -4.85 -7.85
CA PRO A 135 24.51 -5.65 -7.79
C PRO A 135 25.11 -5.61 -6.37
N TRP A 136 26.02 -6.55 -6.07
CA TRP A 136 26.58 -6.74 -4.73
C TRP A 136 27.22 -5.47 -4.15
N TRP A 137 27.94 -4.70 -4.97
CA TRP A 137 28.60 -3.46 -4.52
C TRP A 137 27.59 -2.37 -4.15
N GLN A 138 26.44 -2.28 -4.84
CA GLN A 138 25.36 -1.38 -4.45
C GLN A 138 24.71 -1.84 -3.14
N ALA A 139 24.57 -3.14 -2.92
CA ALA A 139 24.06 -3.66 -1.66
C ALA A 139 25.00 -3.33 -0.49
N VAL A 140 26.31 -3.43 -0.69
CA VAL A 140 27.33 -3.00 0.29
C VAL A 140 27.19 -1.51 0.59
N LEU A 141 27.21 -0.65 -0.43
CA LEU A 141 27.10 0.81 -0.24
C LEU A 141 25.80 1.21 0.45
N LEU A 142 24.67 0.62 0.07
CA LEU A 142 23.36 0.91 0.67
C LEU A 142 23.27 0.40 2.10
N THR A 143 23.86 -0.75 2.42
CA THR A 143 23.86 -1.29 3.79
C THR A 143 24.79 -0.47 4.68
N PHE A 144 25.98 -0.10 4.18
CA PHE A 144 26.88 0.81 4.87
C PHE A 144 26.19 2.16 5.13
N GLY A 145 25.52 2.73 4.12
CA GLY A 145 24.76 3.97 4.27
C GLY A 145 23.61 3.85 5.27
N LEU A 146 22.91 2.71 5.31
CA LEU A 146 21.88 2.43 6.32
C LEU A 146 22.48 2.38 7.72
N SER A 147 23.60 1.67 7.90
CA SER A 147 24.30 1.59 9.17
C SER A 147 24.80 2.97 9.60
N LEU A 148 25.39 3.73 8.68
CA LEU A 148 25.87 5.08 8.96
C LEU A 148 24.71 6.02 9.35
N PHE A 149 23.56 5.89 8.69
CA PHE A 149 22.35 6.63 9.08
C PHE A 149 21.96 6.36 10.54
N TYR A 150 22.00 5.10 10.98
CA TYR A 150 21.73 4.74 12.37
C TYR A 150 22.75 5.33 13.34
N GLU A 151 24.03 5.15 13.05
CA GLU A 151 25.12 5.67 13.88
C GLU A 151 25.10 7.20 14.00
N LEU A 152 24.85 7.91 12.90
CA LEU A 152 24.71 9.38 12.90
C LEU A 152 23.46 9.85 13.65
N THR A 153 22.36 9.10 13.56
CA THR A 153 21.14 9.39 14.34
C THR A 153 21.42 9.29 15.84
N GLN A 154 22.22 8.31 16.27
CA GLN A 154 22.60 8.16 17.68
C GLN A 154 23.65 9.19 18.12
N LEU A 155 24.69 9.41 17.31
CA LEU A 155 25.77 10.38 17.57
C LEU A 155 25.24 11.82 17.67
N SER A 156 24.23 12.17 16.90
CA SER A 156 23.57 13.48 17.01
C SER A 156 22.67 13.61 18.24
N GLY A 157 22.52 12.56 19.07
CA GLY A 157 21.59 12.55 20.19
C GLY A 157 20.14 12.61 19.71
N LEU A 158 19.80 11.85 18.66
CA LEU A 158 18.50 11.89 17.98
C LEU A 158 18.20 13.31 17.45
N TYR A 159 19.10 13.85 16.62
CA TYR A 159 18.96 15.19 16.01
C TYR A 159 18.85 16.30 17.05
N PHE A 160 19.74 16.29 18.05
CA PHE A 160 19.84 17.28 19.12
C PHE A 160 18.64 17.32 20.10
N ILE A 161 17.77 16.29 20.08
CA ILE A 161 16.76 16.09 21.13
C ILE A 161 17.45 15.81 22.47
N TYR A 162 18.54 15.04 22.45
CA TYR A 162 19.38 14.79 23.62
C TYR A 162 20.62 15.70 23.62
N PRO A 163 21.10 16.13 24.81
CA PRO A 163 22.27 16.99 24.93
C PRO A 163 23.59 16.29 24.54
N ARG A 164 23.58 14.96 24.44
CA ARG A 164 24.71 14.13 24.02
C ARG A 164 24.21 12.77 23.48
N PRO A 165 25.05 11.99 22.77
CA PRO A 165 24.69 10.63 22.36
C PRO A 165 24.32 9.79 23.59
N TYR A 166 23.18 9.10 23.51
CA TYR A 166 22.73 8.14 24.53
C TYR A 166 23.20 6.71 24.23
N ARG A 167 23.71 6.47 23.01
CA ARG A 167 24.42 5.27 22.58
C ARG A 167 25.77 5.68 21.97
N LEU A 168 26.74 4.78 22.05
CA LEU A 168 28.08 4.96 21.51
C LEU A 168 28.02 4.86 19.98
N PHE A 169 28.59 5.84 19.26
CA PHE A 169 28.86 5.67 17.83
C PHE A 169 29.97 4.63 17.66
N ASP A 170 29.74 3.56 16.89
CA ASP A 170 30.71 2.48 16.75
C ASP A 170 31.05 2.16 15.28
N VAL A 171 32.32 2.29 14.91
CA VAL A 171 32.81 1.88 13.59
C VAL A 171 32.66 0.37 13.37
N ASP A 172 32.71 -0.44 14.43
CA ASP A 172 32.49 -1.88 14.31
C ASP A 172 31.06 -2.21 13.91
N ASP A 173 30.07 -1.43 14.35
CA ASP A 173 28.68 -1.62 13.94
C ASP A 173 28.51 -1.37 12.43
N LEU A 174 29.24 -0.39 11.86
CA LEU A 174 29.28 -0.19 10.41
C LEU A 174 29.82 -1.42 9.67
N LEU A 175 30.90 -2.03 10.17
CA LEU A 175 31.53 -3.21 9.57
C LEU A 175 30.60 -4.44 9.67
N ILE A 176 30.06 -4.69 10.85
CA ILE A 176 29.20 -5.84 11.16
C ILE A 176 27.90 -5.76 10.36
N ASN A 177 27.24 -4.60 10.35
CA ASN A 177 26.00 -4.38 9.61
C ASN A 177 26.23 -4.50 8.10
N THR A 178 27.32 -3.93 7.59
CA THR A 178 27.66 -4.07 6.16
C THR A 178 27.91 -5.53 5.79
N THR A 179 28.58 -6.29 6.66
CA THR A 179 28.80 -7.73 6.50
C THR A 179 27.48 -8.51 6.52
N GLY A 180 26.57 -8.17 7.43
CA GLY A 180 25.22 -8.76 7.48
C GLY A 180 24.43 -8.56 6.19
N GLY A 181 24.43 -7.33 5.64
CA GLY A 181 23.82 -7.06 4.33
C GLY A 181 24.48 -7.82 3.19
N LEU A 182 25.81 -7.98 3.20
CA LEU A 182 26.49 -8.79 2.19
C LEU A 182 26.13 -10.28 2.30
N ILE A 183 26.06 -10.83 3.52
CA ILE A 183 25.60 -12.21 3.77
C ILE A 183 24.18 -12.39 3.25
N GLY A 184 23.25 -11.49 3.58
CA GLY A 184 21.88 -11.56 3.10
C GLY A 184 21.77 -11.50 1.58
N PHE A 185 22.61 -10.69 0.93
CA PHE A 185 22.73 -10.65 -0.52
C PHE A 185 23.14 -12.01 -1.10
N TRP A 186 24.16 -12.66 -0.51
CA TRP A 186 24.64 -13.95 -1.00
C TRP A 186 23.70 -15.12 -0.70
N LEU A 187 22.98 -15.09 0.43
CA LEU A 187 21.97 -16.08 0.79
C LEU A 187 20.68 -15.97 -0.04
N THR A 188 20.49 -14.87 -0.76
CA THR A 188 19.25 -14.63 -1.52
C THR A 188 18.85 -15.75 -2.48
N PRO A 189 19.73 -16.38 -3.28
CA PRO A 189 19.31 -17.46 -4.19
C PRO A 189 18.70 -18.65 -3.46
N LEU A 190 19.15 -18.94 -2.23
CA LEU A 190 18.61 -20.01 -1.40
C LEU A 190 17.22 -19.64 -0.86
N ILE A 191 17.09 -18.41 -0.35
CA ILE A 191 15.87 -17.92 0.30
C ILE A 191 14.77 -17.60 -0.73
N ALA A 192 15.15 -17.03 -1.89
CA ALA A 192 14.22 -16.52 -2.90
C ALA A 192 13.37 -17.62 -3.56
N VAL A 193 13.76 -18.90 -3.46
CA VAL A 193 12.95 -20.03 -3.93
C VAL A 193 11.57 -20.07 -3.25
N ALA A 194 11.49 -19.61 -1.99
CA ALA A 194 10.23 -19.54 -1.24
C ALA A 194 9.35 -18.33 -1.64
N PHE A 195 9.84 -17.41 -2.49
CA PHE A 195 9.16 -16.15 -2.79
C PHE A 195 8.77 -16.02 -4.28
N PRO A 196 7.71 -15.25 -4.60
CA PRO A 196 7.32 -15.01 -5.99
C PRO A 196 8.39 -14.27 -6.79
N SER A 197 8.82 -14.81 -7.93
CA SER A 197 9.79 -14.11 -8.80
C SER A 197 9.31 -12.71 -9.21
N ARG A 198 10.20 -11.71 -9.09
CA ARG A 198 9.99 -10.32 -9.53
C ARG A 198 9.51 -10.25 -10.98
N ALA A 199 10.15 -10.98 -11.89
CA ALA A 199 9.79 -10.99 -13.31
C ALA A 199 8.37 -11.54 -13.55
N LYS A 200 8.03 -12.65 -12.87
CA LYS A 200 6.67 -13.23 -12.93
C LYS A 200 5.62 -12.27 -12.35
N MET A 201 5.98 -11.48 -11.32
CA MET A 201 5.10 -10.42 -10.82
C MET A 201 4.92 -9.30 -11.84
N ASP A 202 5.98 -8.85 -12.51
CA ASP A 202 5.89 -7.82 -13.54
C ASP A 202 4.96 -8.27 -14.69
N GLU A 203 5.17 -9.48 -15.22
CA GLU A 203 4.34 -10.09 -16.28
C GLU A 203 2.86 -10.21 -15.87
N ARG A 204 2.58 -10.76 -14.68
CA ARG A 204 1.20 -10.87 -14.16
C ARG A 204 0.55 -9.51 -13.94
N SER A 205 1.32 -8.47 -13.61
CA SER A 205 0.78 -7.11 -13.48
C SER A 205 0.31 -6.60 -14.84
N TYR A 206 1.13 -6.75 -15.88
CA TYR A 206 0.79 -6.32 -17.23
C TYR A 206 -0.39 -7.10 -17.82
N ALA A 207 -0.44 -8.41 -17.63
CA ALA A 207 -1.57 -9.24 -18.08
C ALA A 207 -2.93 -8.82 -17.47
N ARG A 208 -2.92 -8.13 -16.32
CA ARG A 208 -4.11 -7.62 -15.63
C ARG A 208 -4.38 -6.13 -15.90
N ALA A 209 -3.54 -5.45 -16.67
CA ALA A 209 -3.60 -4.00 -16.86
C ALA A 209 -4.85 -3.52 -17.61
N ASP A 210 -5.41 -4.36 -18.46
CA ASP A 210 -6.57 -4.05 -19.31
C ASP A 210 -7.88 -3.92 -18.51
N ARG A 211 -7.90 -4.37 -17.26
CA ARG A 211 -9.12 -4.37 -16.43
C ARG A 211 -9.05 -3.27 -15.36
N VAL A 212 -10.11 -2.46 -15.30
CA VAL A 212 -10.30 -1.50 -14.21
C VAL A 212 -10.97 -2.23 -13.03
N GLY A 213 -10.16 -2.91 -12.22
CA GLY A 213 -10.64 -3.62 -11.04
C GLY A 213 -11.16 -2.69 -9.94
N PRO A 214 -11.94 -3.20 -8.97
CA PRO A 214 -12.57 -2.41 -7.89
C PRO A 214 -11.59 -1.53 -7.11
N LEU A 215 -10.39 -2.05 -6.80
CA LEU A 215 -9.35 -1.28 -6.10
C LEU A 215 -8.89 -0.06 -6.92
N ARG A 216 -8.73 -0.18 -8.24
CA ARG A 216 -8.33 0.95 -9.11
C ARG A 216 -9.42 2.02 -9.13
N ARG A 217 -10.69 1.59 -9.15
CA ARG A 217 -11.87 2.48 -9.09
C ARG A 217 -11.95 3.19 -7.73
N LEU A 218 -11.73 2.48 -6.64
CA LEU A 218 -11.73 3.02 -5.29
C LEU A 218 -10.63 4.08 -5.12
N VAL A 219 -9.40 3.79 -5.56
CA VAL A 219 -8.29 4.75 -5.50
C VAL A 219 -8.62 6.01 -6.33
N ALA A 220 -9.22 5.86 -7.51
CA ALA A 220 -9.67 7.00 -8.31
C ALA A 220 -10.71 7.84 -7.56
N TRP A 221 -11.71 7.17 -6.97
CA TRP A 221 -12.77 7.79 -6.22
C TRP A 221 -12.25 8.53 -4.99
N VAL A 222 -11.32 7.96 -4.22
CA VAL A 222 -10.68 8.64 -3.08
C VAL A 222 -9.95 9.90 -3.54
N ILE A 223 -9.19 9.84 -4.63
CA ILE A 223 -8.49 11.00 -5.16
C ILE A 223 -9.47 12.08 -5.62
N ASP A 224 -10.51 11.73 -6.37
CA ASP A 224 -11.46 12.70 -6.91
C ASP A 224 -12.40 13.29 -5.83
N TYR A 225 -13.00 12.43 -5.01
CA TYR A 225 -14.04 12.80 -4.05
C TYR A 225 -13.46 13.34 -2.74
N VAL A 226 -12.52 12.60 -2.12
CA VAL A 226 -12.00 12.95 -0.79
C VAL A 226 -10.92 14.03 -0.90
N ILE A 227 -9.94 13.82 -1.80
CA ILE A 227 -8.80 14.71 -1.89
C ILE A 227 -9.14 15.93 -2.72
N ILE A 228 -9.49 15.77 -3.99
CA ILE A 228 -9.68 16.91 -4.90
C ILE A 228 -10.92 17.71 -4.51
N ALA A 229 -12.11 17.12 -4.50
CA ALA A 229 -13.32 17.88 -4.21
C ALA A 229 -13.30 18.45 -2.78
N GLY A 230 -12.77 17.70 -1.81
CA GLY A 230 -12.54 18.20 -0.45
C GLY A 230 -11.60 19.41 -0.39
N LEU A 231 -10.44 19.36 -1.07
CA LEU A 231 -9.51 20.49 -1.14
C LEU A 231 -10.14 21.71 -1.82
N PHE A 232 -10.91 21.52 -2.90
CA PHE A 232 -11.66 22.60 -3.54
C PHE A 232 -12.69 23.22 -2.58
N GLY A 233 -13.41 22.39 -1.82
CA GLY A 233 -14.35 22.85 -0.79
C GLY A 233 -13.68 23.70 0.29
N VAL A 234 -12.56 23.21 0.84
CA VAL A 234 -11.76 23.94 1.83
C VAL A 234 -11.23 25.26 1.25
N LEU A 235 -10.72 25.24 0.02
CA LEU A 235 -10.21 26.44 -0.65
C LEU A 235 -11.33 27.48 -0.86
N ILE A 236 -12.50 27.05 -1.34
CA ILE A 236 -13.67 27.93 -1.48
C ILE A 236 -14.08 28.50 -0.12
N SER A 237 -14.13 27.68 0.92
CA SER A 237 -14.44 28.14 2.28
C SER A 237 -13.47 29.22 2.76
N ILE A 238 -12.16 29.01 2.60
CA ILE A 238 -11.13 29.98 2.97
C ILE A 238 -11.30 31.28 2.19
N VAL A 239 -11.48 31.20 0.87
CA VAL A 239 -11.66 32.39 0.02
C VAL A 239 -12.91 33.17 0.42
N LEU A 240 -14.04 32.48 0.66
CA LEU A 240 -15.28 33.13 1.08
C LEU A 240 -15.13 33.82 2.45
N GLN A 241 -14.45 33.19 3.41
CA GLN A 241 -14.17 33.77 4.72
C GLN A 241 -13.33 35.06 4.66
N LEU A 242 -12.47 35.19 3.65
CA LEU A 242 -11.60 36.35 3.44
C LEU A 242 -12.25 37.47 2.61
N THR A 243 -13.49 37.29 2.13
CA THR A 243 -14.19 38.26 1.28
C THR A 243 -15.46 38.79 1.95
N VAL A 244 -16.14 39.74 1.29
CA VAL A 244 -17.46 40.24 1.70
C VAL A 244 -18.54 39.14 1.73
N PHE A 245 -18.28 37.97 1.15
CA PHE A 245 -19.20 36.83 1.06
C PHE A 245 -19.05 35.79 2.18
N LYS A 246 -18.46 36.14 3.33
CA LYS A 246 -18.23 35.19 4.45
C LYS A 246 -19.47 34.41 4.90
N SER A 247 -20.68 34.97 4.76
CA SER A 247 -21.94 34.29 5.10
C SER A 247 -22.21 33.04 4.24
N LEU A 248 -21.58 32.94 3.07
CA LEU A 248 -21.69 31.79 2.18
C LEU A 248 -20.67 30.68 2.51
N ALA A 249 -19.67 30.95 3.35
CA ALA A 249 -18.64 29.97 3.69
C ALA A 249 -19.20 28.77 4.45
N ASP A 250 -20.24 28.97 5.26
CA ASP A 250 -20.88 27.89 6.02
C ASP A 250 -21.99 27.17 5.22
N ASN A 251 -22.24 27.60 3.98
CA ASN A 251 -23.27 26.99 3.14
C ASN A 251 -22.74 25.68 2.51
N TRP A 252 -23.23 24.54 3.00
CA TRP A 252 -22.85 23.21 2.53
C TRP A 252 -23.03 23.02 1.02
N PHE A 253 -24.02 23.68 0.41
CA PHE A 253 -24.24 23.61 -1.04
C PHE A 253 -23.03 24.20 -1.79
N ILE A 254 -22.48 25.31 -1.31
CA ILE A 254 -21.38 26.03 -1.94
C ILE A 254 -20.04 25.35 -1.63
N THR A 255 -19.80 24.94 -0.38
CA THR A 255 -18.51 24.41 0.05
C THR A 255 -18.37 22.89 -0.12
N SER A 256 -19.45 22.16 -0.35
CA SER A 256 -19.40 20.70 -0.56
C SER A 256 -20.02 20.26 -1.89
N LEU A 257 -21.29 20.58 -2.13
CA LEU A 257 -22.01 20.07 -3.31
C LEU A 257 -21.47 20.64 -4.62
N LEU A 258 -21.21 21.95 -4.68
CA LEU A 258 -20.71 22.62 -5.88
C LEU A 258 -19.33 22.07 -6.31
N PRO A 259 -18.30 21.98 -5.43
CA PRO A 259 -17.05 21.28 -5.73
C PRO A 259 -17.25 19.87 -6.27
N MET A 260 -18.16 19.10 -5.65
CA MET A 260 -18.47 17.74 -6.07
C MET A 260 -19.01 17.70 -7.51
N VAL A 261 -19.98 18.56 -7.84
CA VAL A 261 -20.53 18.67 -9.21
C VAL A 261 -19.45 19.10 -10.19
N CYS A 262 -18.64 20.10 -9.84
CA CYS A 262 -17.54 20.55 -10.68
C CYS A 262 -16.55 19.41 -11.00
N VAL A 263 -16.05 18.72 -9.97
CA VAL A 263 -15.00 17.70 -10.12
C VAL A 263 -15.53 16.41 -10.73
N LEU A 264 -16.75 15.98 -10.39
CA LEU A 264 -17.26 14.66 -10.73
C LEU A 264 -18.21 14.66 -11.93
N TYR A 265 -18.78 15.80 -12.31
CA TYR A 265 -19.65 15.92 -13.47
C TYR A 265 -19.06 16.84 -14.54
N LEU A 266 -18.71 18.10 -14.22
CA LEU A 266 -18.24 19.06 -15.23
C LEU A 266 -16.85 18.69 -15.80
N VAL A 267 -15.89 18.34 -14.95
CA VAL A 267 -14.55 17.92 -15.38
C VAL A 267 -14.60 16.71 -16.34
N PRO A 268 -15.25 15.58 -16.02
CA PRO A 268 -15.31 14.46 -16.96
C PRO A 268 -16.15 14.75 -18.19
N LEU A 269 -17.10 15.70 -18.15
CA LEU A 269 -17.80 16.16 -19.35
C LEU A 269 -16.84 16.86 -20.32
N GLY A 270 -15.97 17.74 -19.80
CA GLY A 270 -14.95 18.44 -20.60
C GLY A 270 -13.73 17.58 -20.97
N LEU A 271 -13.41 16.55 -20.18
CA LEU A 271 -12.26 15.66 -20.40
C LEU A 271 -12.68 14.28 -20.95
N HIS A 272 -13.76 14.21 -21.71
CA HIS A 272 -14.23 13.00 -22.42
C HIS A 272 -14.26 11.74 -21.53
N GLY A 273 -14.89 11.86 -20.35
CA GLY A 273 -15.09 10.77 -19.40
C GLY A 273 -13.98 10.59 -18.35
N GLN A 274 -13.04 11.54 -18.21
CA GLN A 274 -11.97 11.46 -17.22
C GLN A 274 -12.05 12.55 -16.16
N THR A 275 -12.15 12.16 -14.89
CA THR A 275 -11.82 13.04 -13.76
C THR A 275 -10.30 13.09 -13.57
N TRP A 276 -9.76 14.00 -12.74
CA TRP A 276 -8.30 14.07 -12.56
C TRP A 276 -7.71 12.81 -11.91
N GLY A 277 -8.39 12.23 -10.92
CA GLY A 277 -8.03 10.94 -10.30
C GLY A 277 -8.13 9.78 -11.29
N LYS A 278 -9.19 9.73 -12.11
CA LYS A 278 -9.27 8.76 -13.22
C LYS A 278 -8.16 8.97 -14.24
N LYS A 279 -7.82 10.20 -14.60
CA LYS A 279 -6.70 10.51 -15.50
C LYS A 279 -5.37 10.03 -14.91
N LEU A 280 -5.12 10.28 -13.62
CA LEU A 280 -3.93 9.83 -12.91
C LEU A 280 -3.79 8.31 -12.93
N LEU A 281 -4.90 7.59 -12.78
CA LEU A 281 -4.95 6.13 -12.81
C LEU A 281 -5.25 5.56 -14.19
N ARG A 282 -5.20 6.36 -15.27
CA ARG A 282 -5.47 5.91 -16.65
C ARG A 282 -6.81 5.18 -16.82
N ILE A 283 -7.87 5.75 -16.27
CA ILE A 283 -9.25 5.27 -16.39
C ILE A 283 -10.03 6.26 -17.26
N ARG A 284 -10.90 5.75 -18.11
CA ARG A 284 -11.86 6.54 -18.88
C ARG A 284 -13.26 5.95 -18.78
N ILE A 285 -14.26 6.81 -18.61
CA ILE A 285 -15.67 6.44 -18.73
C ILE A 285 -16.04 6.51 -20.21
N VAL A 286 -16.59 5.44 -20.75
CA VAL A 286 -17.04 5.35 -22.14
C VAL A 286 -18.47 4.82 -22.20
N ALA A 287 -19.14 5.07 -23.31
CA ALA A 287 -20.43 4.47 -23.61
C ALA A 287 -20.24 3.02 -24.10
N VAL A 288 -21.15 2.12 -23.70
CA VAL A 288 -21.01 0.67 -24.00
C VAL A 288 -21.25 0.35 -25.48
N ASP A 289 -22.03 1.18 -26.16
CA ASP A 289 -22.33 1.11 -27.59
C ASP A 289 -21.21 1.69 -28.48
N GLY A 290 -20.06 2.06 -27.90
CA GLY A 290 -18.92 2.64 -28.62
C GLY A 290 -19.11 4.10 -29.06
N GLN A 291 -20.27 4.68 -28.77
CA GLN A 291 -20.58 6.09 -29.04
C GLN A 291 -19.81 7.03 -28.08
N PRO A 292 -19.65 8.32 -28.42
CA PRO A 292 -19.10 9.28 -27.48
C PRO A 292 -19.97 9.36 -26.21
N LEU A 293 -19.31 9.60 -25.07
CA LEU A 293 -20.00 9.73 -23.78
C LEU A 293 -20.93 10.96 -23.81
N THR A 294 -22.24 10.73 -23.78
CA THR A 294 -23.23 11.81 -23.75
C THR A 294 -23.38 12.39 -22.34
N TRP A 295 -23.77 13.67 -22.27
CA TRP A 295 -23.96 14.40 -21.01
C TRP A 295 -25.00 13.71 -20.11
N TRP A 296 -26.10 13.22 -20.68
CA TRP A 296 -27.19 12.60 -19.91
C TRP A 296 -26.80 11.24 -19.33
N ARG A 297 -26.00 10.43 -20.04
CA ARG A 297 -25.49 9.15 -19.53
C ARG A 297 -24.58 9.38 -18.34
N LEU A 298 -23.71 10.39 -18.45
CA LEU A 298 -22.87 10.82 -17.35
C LEU A 298 -23.71 11.36 -16.18
N ALA A 299 -24.72 12.19 -16.44
CA ALA A 299 -25.60 12.75 -15.40
C ALA A 299 -26.34 11.64 -14.65
N LEU A 300 -26.93 10.67 -15.36
CA LEU A 300 -27.60 9.52 -14.76
C LEU A 300 -26.63 8.68 -13.93
N ARG A 301 -25.44 8.37 -14.47
CA ARG A 301 -24.39 7.62 -13.77
C ARG A 301 -23.98 8.30 -12.45
N GLN A 302 -23.67 9.59 -12.51
CA GLN A 302 -23.19 10.35 -11.36
C GLN A 302 -24.33 10.66 -10.37
N GLY A 303 -25.54 10.92 -10.85
CA GLY A 303 -26.73 11.10 -10.02
C GLY A 303 -27.05 9.85 -9.22
N LEU A 304 -27.06 8.67 -9.86
CA LEU A 304 -27.27 7.40 -9.17
C LEU A 304 -26.24 7.17 -8.06
N LEU A 305 -24.97 7.48 -8.30
CA LEU A 305 -23.93 7.26 -7.30
C LEU A 305 -23.91 8.33 -6.19
N TYR A 306 -23.83 9.61 -6.56
CA TYR A 306 -23.53 10.71 -5.63
C TYR A 306 -24.77 11.41 -5.07
N VAL A 307 -25.90 11.41 -5.80
CA VAL A 307 -27.13 12.09 -5.36
C VAL A 307 -28.11 11.10 -4.74
N VAL A 308 -28.12 9.84 -5.21
CA VAL A 308 -29.03 8.81 -4.69
C VAL A 308 -28.31 7.90 -3.71
N THR A 309 -27.29 7.16 -4.16
CA THR A 309 -26.70 6.07 -3.37
C THR A 309 -26.00 6.54 -2.11
N LEU A 310 -25.04 7.47 -2.22
CA LEU A 310 -24.27 7.94 -1.05
C LEU A 310 -25.16 8.61 0.02
N PRO A 311 -26.10 9.52 -0.32
CA PRO A 311 -27.02 10.09 0.67
C PRO A 311 -27.93 9.03 1.30
N LEU A 312 -28.44 8.05 0.53
CA LEU A 312 -29.26 6.96 1.09
C LEU A 312 -28.48 6.10 2.09
N PHE A 313 -27.16 5.89 1.87
CA PHE A 313 -26.31 5.24 2.87
C PHE A 313 -26.21 6.06 4.16
N GLY A 314 -26.14 7.40 4.07
CA GLY A 314 -26.16 8.29 5.23
C GLY A 314 -27.46 8.20 6.00
N VAL A 315 -28.60 8.34 5.30
CA VAL A 315 -29.94 8.23 5.90
C VAL A 315 -30.16 6.85 6.53
N TRP A 316 -29.72 5.77 5.88
CA TRP A 316 -29.76 4.43 6.45
C TRP A 316 -28.95 4.31 7.74
N PHE A 317 -27.74 4.88 7.78
CA PHE A 317 -26.89 4.86 8.96
C PHE A 317 -27.49 5.65 10.12
N ASP A 318 -28.04 6.84 9.84
CA ASP A 318 -28.69 7.67 10.84
C ASP A 318 -29.93 6.97 11.42
N GLU A 319 -30.77 6.37 10.58
CA GLU A 319 -31.95 5.62 11.02
C GLU A 319 -31.58 4.35 11.80
N LEU A 320 -30.53 3.63 11.38
CA LEU A 320 -30.00 2.48 12.10
C LEU A 320 -29.55 2.90 13.51
N ASN A 321 -28.78 3.97 13.63
CA ASN A 321 -28.34 4.49 14.92
C ASN A 321 -29.53 4.94 15.78
N ASN A 322 -30.50 5.62 15.17
CA ASN A 322 -31.70 6.09 15.86
C ASN A 322 -32.46 4.92 16.53
N VAL A 323 -32.73 3.84 15.78
CA VAL A 323 -33.43 2.65 16.27
C VAL A 323 -32.63 1.87 17.33
N LEU A 324 -31.30 1.80 17.17
CA LEU A 324 -30.43 1.09 18.10
C LEU A 324 -30.31 1.82 19.45
N VAL A 325 -30.08 3.13 19.42
CA VAL A 325 -29.77 3.96 20.60
C VAL A 325 -31.04 4.40 21.33
N HIS A 326 -32.10 4.76 20.61
CA HIS A 326 -33.31 5.34 21.20
C HIS A 326 -34.45 4.33 21.24
N ILE A 327 -34.83 3.88 22.44
CA ILE A 327 -35.94 2.93 22.63
C ILE A 327 -37.26 3.49 22.05
N GLY A 328 -37.52 4.78 22.23
CA GLY A 328 -38.72 5.45 21.69
C GLY A 328 -38.76 5.52 20.16
N ALA A 329 -37.63 5.36 19.47
CA ALA A 329 -37.57 5.34 18.01
C ALA A 329 -37.93 3.98 17.41
N ARG A 330 -38.23 2.95 18.22
CA ARG A 330 -38.57 1.59 17.76
C ARG A 330 -40.05 1.46 17.37
N THR A 331 -40.55 2.43 16.61
CA THR A 331 -41.92 2.43 16.08
C THR A 331 -42.01 1.52 14.85
N GLN A 332 -43.22 1.06 14.50
CA GLN A 332 -43.43 0.26 13.29
C GLN A 332 -43.00 1.01 12.01
N LEU A 333 -43.19 2.33 11.97
CA LEU A 333 -42.83 3.17 10.83
C LEU A 333 -41.31 3.28 10.65
N ASN A 334 -40.57 3.50 11.73
CA ASN A 334 -39.11 3.56 11.71
C ASN A 334 -38.49 2.21 11.34
N LEU A 335 -39.03 1.11 11.87
CA LEU A 335 -38.59 -0.24 11.50
C LEU A 335 -38.89 -0.55 10.02
N LEU A 336 -40.03 -0.12 9.49
CA LEU A 336 -40.34 -0.25 8.07
C LEU A 336 -39.38 0.58 7.21
N ALA A 337 -39.14 1.85 7.57
CA ALA A 337 -38.19 2.71 6.88
C ALA A 337 -36.78 2.11 6.88
N LEU A 338 -36.30 1.65 8.04
CA LEU A 338 -35.03 0.96 8.19
C LEU A 338 -34.98 -0.31 7.34
N GLY A 339 -36.06 -1.09 7.27
CA GLY A 339 -36.17 -2.28 6.43
C GLY A 339 -36.02 -1.97 4.93
N LEU A 340 -36.72 -0.94 4.44
CA LEU A 340 -36.62 -0.48 3.05
C LEU A 340 -35.23 0.05 2.71
N LEU A 341 -34.65 0.88 3.59
CA LEU A 341 -33.29 1.40 3.43
C LEU A 341 -32.26 0.26 3.46
N SER A 342 -32.43 -0.73 4.35
CA SER A 342 -31.56 -1.90 4.43
C SER A 342 -31.64 -2.76 3.18
N ALA A 343 -32.83 -2.95 2.59
CA ALA A 343 -32.98 -3.66 1.33
C ALA A 343 -32.21 -2.98 0.18
N PHE A 344 -32.27 -1.65 0.12
CA PHE A 344 -31.47 -0.88 -0.84
C PHE A 344 -29.96 -1.03 -0.61
N VAL A 345 -29.51 -0.89 0.64
CA VAL A 345 -28.09 -1.08 1.01
C VAL A 345 -27.61 -2.49 0.66
N LEU A 346 -28.40 -3.51 0.97
CA LEU A 346 -28.09 -4.90 0.62
C LEU A 346 -28.00 -5.10 -0.89
N PHE A 347 -28.88 -4.49 -1.68
CA PHE A 347 -28.79 -4.50 -3.14
C PHE A 347 -27.45 -3.91 -3.63
N VAL A 348 -27.05 -2.75 -3.10
CA VAL A 348 -25.79 -2.11 -3.49
C VAL A 348 -24.59 -2.96 -3.09
N VAL A 349 -24.54 -3.45 -1.84
CA VAL A 349 -23.47 -4.31 -1.33
C VAL A 349 -23.38 -5.61 -2.15
N TRP A 350 -24.52 -6.23 -2.44
CA TRP A 350 -24.58 -7.42 -3.29
C TRP A 350 -24.03 -7.14 -4.68
N ASN A 351 -24.39 -6.01 -5.30
CA ASN A 351 -23.89 -5.64 -6.63
C ASN A 351 -22.36 -5.45 -6.64
N PHE A 352 -21.78 -4.83 -5.60
CA PHE A 352 -20.32 -4.73 -5.44
C PHE A 352 -19.67 -6.09 -5.23
N PHE A 353 -20.21 -6.92 -4.34
CA PHE A 353 -19.72 -8.27 -4.08
C PHE A 353 -19.71 -9.11 -5.36
N TRP A 354 -20.81 -9.07 -6.10
CA TRP A 354 -20.98 -9.77 -7.36
C TRP A 354 -19.96 -9.33 -8.42
N GLN A 355 -19.67 -8.03 -8.52
CA GLN A 355 -18.61 -7.53 -9.40
C GLN A 355 -17.22 -8.08 -8.99
N ILE A 356 -16.91 -8.15 -7.69
CA ILE A 356 -15.64 -8.68 -7.19
C ILE A 356 -15.48 -10.16 -7.57
N VAL A 357 -16.55 -10.94 -7.41
CA VAL A 357 -16.58 -12.38 -7.70
C VAL A 357 -16.49 -12.64 -9.20
N ARG A 358 -17.36 -12.05 -10.01
CA ARG A 358 -17.45 -12.33 -11.45
C ARG A 358 -16.50 -11.53 -12.32
N ARG A 359 -15.85 -10.48 -11.78
CA ARG A 359 -14.76 -9.68 -12.39
C ARG A 359 -15.04 -9.09 -13.77
N ARG A 360 -16.28 -9.17 -14.27
CA ARG A 360 -16.71 -8.72 -15.59
C ARG A 360 -18.04 -7.97 -15.58
N GLU A 361 -18.75 -7.98 -14.46
CA GLU A 361 -20.07 -7.36 -14.39
C GLU A 361 -19.96 -5.86 -14.05
N ARG A 362 -20.79 -5.10 -14.75
CA ARG A 362 -20.99 -3.66 -14.56
C ARG A 362 -21.73 -3.44 -13.24
N LEU A 363 -21.37 -2.38 -12.52
CA LEU A 363 -22.17 -1.98 -11.36
C LEU A 363 -23.54 -1.45 -11.82
N PHE A 364 -24.55 -1.47 -10.96
CA PHE A 364 -25.92 -1.11 -11.33
C PHE A 364 -26.01 0.27 -11.99
N TYR A 365 -25.29 1.26 -11.45
CA TYR A 365 -25.26 2.63 -11.99
C TYR A 365 -24.53 2.74 -13.34
N GLU A 366 -23.68 1.76 -13.69
CA GLU A 366 -23.04 1.65 -15.01
C GLU A 366 -23.98 0.95 -16.00
N ALA A 367 -24.65 -0.11 -15.55
CA ALA A 367 -25.62 -0.85 -16.34
C ALA A 367 -26.81 0.04 -16.75
N TRP A 368 -27.39 0.77 -15.80
CA TRP A 368 -28.55 1.63 -16.04
C TRP A 368 -28.22 2.87 -16.87
N SER A 369 -26.99 3.37 -16.78
CA SER A 369 -26.53 4.52 -17.59
C SER A 369 -25.98 4.13 -18.96
N GLY A 370 -25.83 2.84 -19.26
CA GLY A 370 -25.19 2.38 -20.50
C GLY A 370 -23.73 2.83 -20.63
N THR A 371 -23.01 2.87 -19.50
CA THR A 371 -21.60 3.29 -19.45
C THR A 371 -20.70 2.21 -18.87
N GLU A 372 -19.40 2.32 -19.11
CA GLU A 372 -18.38 1.47 -18.49
C GLU A 372 -17.08 2.22 -18.24
N GLN A 373 -16.19 1.65 -17.41
CA GLN A 373 -14.86 2.19 -17.15
C GLN A 373 -13.80 1.31 -17.81
N VAL A 374 -13.06 1.89 -18.75
CA VAL A 374 -11.97 1.23 -19.48
C VAL A 374 -10.60 1.72 -19.02
N ALA A 375 -9.62 0.84 -19.07
CA ALA A 375 -8.23 1.16 -18.75
C ALA A 375 -7.53 1.70 -20.00
N ILE A 376 -6.86 2.85 -19.89
CA ILE A 376 -5.94 3.33 -20.91
C ILE A 376 -4.58 2.67 -20.65
N ARG A 377 -4.00 2.02 -21.66
CA ARG A 377 -2.70 1.36 -21.53
C ARG A 377 -1.58 2.38 -21.27
N PRO A 378 -0.56 2.02 -20.47
CA PRO A 378 0.73 2.68 -20.54
C PRO A 378 1.31 2.55 -21.95
N ASP A 379 1.88 3.61 -22.50
CA ASP A 379 2.77 3.48 -23.67
C ASP A 379 3.92 2.55 -23.29
N ALA A 380 3.94 1.35 -23.87
CA ALA A 380 4.92 0.34 -23.54
C ALA A 380 6.27 0.70 -24.19
N LYS A 381 7.17 1.31 -23.42
CA LYS A 381 8.63 1.13 -23.58
C LYS A 381 9.14 0.31 -22.41
N VAL A 382 9.06 -1.02 -22.54
CA VAL A 382 9.88 -1.94 -21.75
C VAL A 382 10.75 -2.66 -22.77
N GLU A 383 12.04 -2.37 -22.76
CA GLU A 383 13.03 -3.13 -23.52
C GLU A 383 12.93 -4.60 -23.09
N GLY A 384 12.65 -5.49 -24.06
CA GLY A 384 12.82 -6.94 -23.88
C GLY A 384 11.56 -7.82 -23.83
N THR A 385 10.33 -7.33 -24.03
CA THR A 385 9.19 -8.23 -24.29
C THR A 385 8.87 -8.29 -25.79
N PRO A 386 8.84 -9.48 -26.41
CA PRO A 386 8.47 -9.61 -27.80
C PRO A 386 7.02 -9.13 -27.99
N LYS A 387 6.78 -8.39 -29.07
CA LYS A 387 5.42 -7.98 -29.48
C LYS A 387 4.53 -9.24 -29.51
N PRO A 388 3.30 -9.19 -28.95
CA PRO A 388 2.34 -10.23 -29.25
C PRO A 388 2.14 -10.26 -30.77
N SER A 389 2.28 -11.45 -31.37
CA SER A 389 2.05 -11.65 -32.79
C SER A 389 0.64 -11.21 -33.14
N ASN A 390 0.52 -10.34 -34.14
CA ASN A 390 -0.74 -10.08 -34.81
C ASN A 390 -1.13 -11.36 -35.57
N THR A 391 -1.85 -12.24 -34.89
CA THR A 391 -2.68 -13.25 -35.54
C THR A 391 -4.11 -12.94 -35.12
N GLU A 392 -4.84 -12.35 -36.05
CA GLU A 392 -6.29 -12.18 -35.99
C GLU A 392 -6.96 -13.53 -35.69
N PRO A 393 -7.98 -13.59 -34.82
CA PRO A 393 -8.82 -14.77 -34.72
C PRO A 393 -9.78 -14.76 -35.92
N THR A 394 -9.38 -15.46 -36.98
CA THR A 394 -10.27 -15.80 -38.10
C THR A 394 -11.26 -16.86 -37.64
N GLY A 395 -12.53 -16.66 -37.99
CA GLY A 395 -13.42 -17.74 -38.41
C GLY A 395 -14.03 -18.63 -37.33
N GLN A 396 -15.29 -18.31 -37.02
CA GLN A 396 -16.38 -19.24 -36.72
C GLN A 396 -16.09 -20.73 -37.00
N THR A 397 -16.31 -21.58 -36.01
CA THR A 397 -16.85 -22.92 -36.24
C THR A 397 -17.89 -23.21 -35.16
N VAL A 398 -19.11 -23.47 -35.65
CA VAL A 398 -20.29 -23.87 -34.90
C VAL A 398 -20.09 -25.33 -34.50
N ASP A 399 -20.13 -25.62 -33.21
CA ASP A 399 -20.26 -26.99 -32.69
C ASP A 399 -21.58 -27.58 -33.19
N LYS A 400 -21.49 -28.51 -34.14
CA LYS A 400 -22.55 -29.48 -34.41
C LYS A 400 -22.47 -30.56 -33.34
N LEU A 401 -23.50 -30.62 -32.50
CA LEU A 401 -23.81 -31.76 -31.66
C LEU A 401 -24.18 -32.95 -32.56
N ASP A 402 -23.40 -34.02 -32.49
CA ASP A 402 -23.73 -35.32 -33.05
C ASP A 402 -24.92 -35.91 -32.29
N ASN A 403 -26.00 -36.19 -33.03
CA ASN A 403 -27.16 -36.95 -32.58
C ASN A 403 -26.94 -38.43 -33.01
N PRO A 404 -26.96 -39.41 -32.10
CA PRO A 404 -26.70 -40.81 -32.45
C PRO A 404 -28.02 -41.53 -32.69
N ASP A 405 -28.56 -41.46 -33.91
CA ASP A 405 -29.66 -42.34 -34.36
C ASP A 405 -29.82 -42.17 -35.88
N ASP A 406 -29.10 -42.97 -36.69
CA ASP A 406 -29.64 -43.58 -37.93
C ASP A 406 -28.57 -44.43 -38.65
N LYS A 407 -28.39 -45.70 -38.25
CA LYS A 407 -27.75 -46.74 -39.10
C LYS A 407 -28.28 -48.12 -38.74
N GLN A 408 -29.54 -48.39 -39.08
CA GLN A 408 -30.01 -49.74 -39.35
C GLN A 408 -31.01 -49.71 -40.51
N THR A 409 -30.53 -49.96 -41.73
CA THR A 409 -31.20 -50.76 -42.77
C THR A 409 -30.30 -50.83 -44.01
N ALA A 410 -30.10 -52.07 -44.49
CA ALA A 410 -29.53 -52.51 -45.78
C ALA A 410 -28.27 -53.39 -45.66
N LYS A 411 -28.46 -54.62 -45.18
CA LYS A 411 -28.21 -55.85 -45.96
C LYS A 411 -28.80 -57.07 -45.26
#